data_AF-A0A2T2W2Z8-F1
#
_entry.id   AF-A0A2T2W2Z8-F1
#
_cell.length_a   1.000
_cell.length_b   1.000
_cell.length_c   1.000
_cell.angle_alpha   90.00
_cell.angle_beta   90.00
_cell.angle_gamma   90.00
#
_symmetry.space_group_name_H-M   'P 1'
#
loop_
_entity.id
_entity.type
_entity.pdbx_description
1 polymer ?
#
loop_
_entity_poly.entity_id
_entity_poly.type
_entity_poly.pdbx_seq_one_letter_code
_entity_poly.pdbx_strand_id
1 'polypeptide(L)'
;MTQHQVADPLFGGGGEMGALMRARDWSKTPFGAVETWPQSLRSTLSICLSSRFPMAIYWGLDCLLLYNDAWRPIVGDKHPWSLGRPAREVWTEIWDSIGPEFAQVFATGEGIFHDDERLDMHRYGYTEECFFDSTF
;
A
#
# COMPACT_ATOMS: atom_id res chain seq x y z
N MET A 1 27.06 -2.05 27.84
CA MET A 1 26.40 -3.03 26.97
C MET A 1 25.49 -2.27 26.03
N THR A 2 25.95 -1.99 24.81
CA THR A 2 25.14 -1.32 23.80
C THR A 2 24.25 -2.37 23.17
N GLN A 3 22.95 -2.37 23.49
CA GLN A 3 21.99 -3.23 22.81
C GLN A 3 22.03 -2.87 21.33
N HIS A 4 22.55 -3.80 20.51
CA HIS A 4 22.30 -3.77 19.08
C HIS A 4 20.83 -4.07 18.90
N GLN A 5 20.05 -3.04 18.60
CA GLN A 5 18.66 -3.16 18.18
C GLN A 5 18.69 -3.92 16.85
N VAL A 6 18.42 -5.22 16.91
CA VAL A 6 18.23 -6.04 15.71
C VAL A 6 17.05 -5.41 14.98
N ALA A 7 17.28 -4.88 13.78
CA ALA A 7 16.22 -4.31 12.96
C ALA A 7 15.11 -5.36 12.81
N ASP A 8 13.85 -4.98 13.05
CA ASP A 8 12.71 -5.87 12.90
C ASP A 8 12.76 -6.49 11.48
N PRO A 9 12.87 -7.83 11.36
CA PRO A 9 12.97 -8.50 10.05
C PRO A 9 11.76 -8.22 9.16
N LEU A 10 10.65 -7.71 9.71
CA LEU A 10 9.43 -7.35 9.00
C LEU A 10 9.66 -6.57 7.71
N PHE A 11 10.58 -5.60 7.73
CA PHE A 11 10.85 -4.73 6.57
C PHE A 11 12.08 -5.16 5.75
N GLY A 12 12.62 -6.36 5.98
CA GLY A 12 13.82 -6.85 5.31
C GLY A 12 13.63 -7.18 3.83
N GLY A 13 12.39 -7.48 3.41
CA GLY A 13 12.08 -7.89 2.03
C GLY A 13 12.02 -6.76 1.00
N GLY A 14 11.92 -5.50 1.42
CA GLY A 14 11.73 -4.35 0.52
C GLY A 14 13.03 -3.58 0.30
N GLY A 15 13.32 -3.20 -0.94
CA GLY A 15 14.49 -2.40 -1.31
C GLY A 15 14.37 -0.98 -0.77
N GLU A 16 13.80 -0.08 -1.55
CA GLU A 16 13.53 1.28 -1.10
C GLU A 16 12.35 1.31 -0.13
N MET A 17 11.29 0.55 -0.40
CA MET A 17 10.11 0.52 0.48
C MET A 17 10.45 -0.02 1.87
N GLY A 18 11.29 -1.05 1.97
CA GLY A 18 11.75 -1.55 3.27
C GLY A 18 12.57 -0.52 4.04
N ALA A 19 13.39 0.29 3.34
CA ALA A 19 14.14 1.38 3.95
C ALA A 19 13.22 2.51 4.45
N LEU A 20 12.25 2.93 3.64
CA LEU A 20 11.28 3.97 4.00
C LEU A 20 10.41 3.53 5.18
N MET A 21 9.93 2.29 5.19
CA MET A 21 9.12 1.76 6.29
C MET A 21 9.94 1.64 7.59
N ARG A 22 11.24 1.32 7.53
CA ARG A 22 12.14 1.34 8.70
C ARG A 22 12.40 2.74 9.24
N ALA A 23 12.50 3.73 8.36
CA ALA A 23 12.78 5.12 8.73
C ALA A 23 11.55 5.86 9.30
N ARG A 24 10.34 5.31 9.11
CA ARG A 24 9.09 5.95 9.53
C ARG A 24 8.77 5.63 10.99
N ASP A 25 8.43 6.68 11.74
CA ASP A 25 7.85 6.55 13.08
C ASP A 25 6.35 6.20 12.98
N TRP A 26 6.06 4.90 12.95
CA TRP A 26 4.68 4.39 12.81
C TRP A 26 3.79 4.69 14.02
N SER A 27 4.37 4.94 15.20
CA SER A 27 3.60 5.30 16.40
C SER A 27 2.82 6.62 16.24
N LYS A 28 3.25 7.46 15.30
CA LYS A 28 2.59 8.72 14.92
C LYS A 28 1.62 8.59 13.74
N THR A 29 1.31 7.36 13.34
CA THR A 29 0.36 7.07 12.25
C THR A 29 -0.82 6.28 12.78
N PRO A 30 -1.94 6.21 12.04
CA PRO A 30 -3.08 5.38 12.44
C PRO A 30 -2.76 3.87 12.55
N PHE A 31 -1.63 3.39 12.01
CA PHE A 31 -1.17 2.01 12.22
C PHE A 31 -0.68 1.75 13.65
N GLY A 32 -0.30 2.80 14.40
CA GLY A 32 0.36 2.66 15.69
C GLY A 32 1.77 2.04 15.59
N ALA A 33 2.36 1.78 16.76
CA ALA A 33 3.70 1.21 16.85
C ALA A 33 3.77 -0.18 16.19
N VAL A 34 4.87 -0.48 15.51
CA VAL A 34 5.04 -1.72 14.72
C VAL A 34 4.91 -2.98 15.58
N GLU A 35 5.29 -2.88 16.85
CA GLU A 35 5.20 -3.92 17.87
C GLU A 35 3.74 -4.26 18.22
N THR A 36 2.80 -3.35 17.96
CA THR A 36 1.37 -3.55 18.20
C THR A 36 0.61 -4.04 16.97
N TRP A 37 1.28 -4.16 15.82
CA TRP A 37 0.62 -4.60 14.60
C TRP A 37 0.17 -6.06 14.72
N PRO A 38 -1.07 -6.37 14.30
CA PRO A 38 -1.55 -7.74 14.33
C PRO A 38 -0.71 -8.63 13.42
N GLN A 39 -0.55 -9.90 13.82
CA GLN A 39 0.26 -10.87 13.07
C GLN A 39 -0.19 -11.02 11.61
N SER A 40 -1.49 -10.88 11.33
CA SER A 40 -2.04 -10.91 9.97
C SER A 40 -1.44 -9.80 9.08
N LEU A 41 -1.41 -8.55 9.56
CA LEU A 41 -0.78 -7.45 8.83
C LEU A 41 0.72 -7.71 8.60
N ARG A 42 1.42 -8.19 9.64
CA ARG A 42 2.86 -8.48 9.55
C ARG A 42 3.16 -9.55 8.50
N SER A 43 2.39 -10.63 8.49
CA SER A 43 2.52 -11.71 7.50
C SER A 43 2.21 -11.22 6.07
N THR A 44 1.09 -10.50 5.88
CA THR A 44 0.72 -9.96 4.56
C THR A 44 1.74 -8.97 4.04
N LEU A 45 2.26 -8.09 4.89
CA LEU A 45 3.30 -7.14 4.52
C LEU A 45 4.61 -7.84 4.14
N SER A 46 5.00 -8.89 4.86
CA SER A 46 6.18 -9.69 4.49
C SER A 46 6.04 -10.28 3.09
N ILE A 47 4.86 -10.82 2.76
CA ILE A 47 4.56 -11.34 1.40
C ILE A 47 4.66 -10.22 0.38
N CYS A 48 3.96 -9.10 0.62
CA CYS A 48 3.93 -7.93 -0.25
C CYS A 48 5.35 -7.42 -0.56
N LEU A 49 6.16 -7.18 0.46
CA LEU A 49 7.53 -6.66 0.30
C LEU A 49 8.44 -7.65 -0.45
N SER A 50 8.25 -8.96 -0.27
CA SER A 50 9.06 -9.98 -0.95
C SER A 50 8.66 -10.23 -2.41
N SER A 51 7.45 -9.83 -2.81
CA SER A 51 6.91 -10.06 -4.15
C SER A 51 7.61 -9.21 -5.21
N ARG A 52 7.74 -9.78 -6.42
CA ARG A 52 8.19 -9.06 -7.62
C ARG A 52 7.02 -8.53 -8.45
N PHE A 53 5.80 -8.99 -8.17
CA PHE A 53 4.60 -8.37 -8.73
C PHE A 53 4.30 -7.07 -7.99
N PRO A 54 3.78 -6.04 -8.68
CA PRO A 54 3.25 -4.85 -8.03
C PRO A 54 2.17 -5.24 -7.01
N MET A 55 2.35 -4.90 -5.74
CA MET A 55 1.39 -5.19 -4.67
C MET A 55 1.19 -4.01 -3.74
N ALA A 56 -0.07 -3.80 -3.37
CA ALA A 56 -0.50 -2.88 -2.32
C ALA A 56 -1.37 -3.61 -1.30
N ILE A 57 -1.38 -3.09 -0.07
CA ILE A 57 -2.26 -3.49 1.02
C ILE A 57 -3.08 -2.27 1.40
N TYR A 58 -4.40 -2.43 1.38
CA TYR A 58 -5.36 -1.45 1.87
C TYR A 58 -5.84 -1.89 3.26
N TRP A 59 -5.31 -1.27 4.31
CA TRP A 59 -5.52 -1.75 5.68
C TRP A 59 -6.51 -0.92 6.49
N GLY A 60 -7.45 -1.60 7.15
CA GLY A 60 -8.43 -0.99 8.05
C GLY A 60 -9.52 -0.20 7.33
N LEU A 61 -10.38 0.47 8.11
CA LEU A 61 -11.57 1.18 7.59
C LEU A 61 -11.21 2.35 6.65
N ASP A 62 -10.07 2.99 6.87
CA ASP A 62 -9.59 4.10 6.04
C ASP A 62 -8.78 3.63 4.81
N CYS A 63 -8.66 2.31 4.60
CA CYS A 63 -7.88 1.73 3.49
C CYS A 63 -6.45 2.28 3.45
N LEU A 64 -5.75 2.25 4.58
CA LEU A 64 -4.42 2.83 4.70
C LEU A 64 -3.43 2.06 3.83
N LEU A 65 -2.70 2.79 2.98
CA LEU A 65 -1.94 2.20 1.89
C LEU A 65 -0.52 1.78 2.30
N LEU A 66 -0.20 0.50 2.22
CA LEU A 66 1.18 -0.02 2.24
C LEU A 66 1.47 -0.68 0.89
N TYR A 67 2.71 -0.66 0.41
CA TYR A 67 3.03 -1.21 -0.90
C TYR A 67 4.51 -1.56 -1.06
N ASN A 68 4.82 -2.39 -2.06
CA ASN A 68 6.18 -2.80 -2.38
C ASN A 68 6.83 -1.93 -3.46
N ASP A 69 8.11 -2.18 -3.73
CA ASP A 69 8.88 -1.41 -4.71
C ASP A 69 8.29 -1.49 -6.13
N ALA A 70 7.75 -2.65 -6.51
CA ALA A 70 7.15 -2.87 -7.83
C ALA A 70 5.84 -2.08 -8.04
N TRP A 71 5.15 -1.71 -6.95
CA TRP A 71 3.92 -0.89 -7.01
C TRP A 71 4.19 0.62 -7.17
N ARG A 72 5.42 1.08 -6.90
CA ARG A 72 5.77 2.51 -6.93
C ARG A 72 5.42 3.21 -8.26
N PRO A 73 5.69 2.63 -9.44
CA PRO A 73 5.37 3.30 -10.70
C PRO A 73 3.87 3.55 -10.90
N ILE A 74 3.00 2.77 -10.24
CA ILE A 74 1.54 2.88 -10.36
C ILE A 74 1.04 4.12 -9.60
N VAL A 75 1.53 4.32 -8.37
CA VAL A 75 1.22 5.52 -7.56
C VAL A 75 2.01 6.77 -7.99
N GLY A 76 3.09 6.57 -8.73
CA GLY A 76 3.86 7.63 -9.38
C GLY A 76 4.48 8.63 -8.42
N ASP A 77 4.40 9.93 -8.75
CA ASP A 77 4.97 11.04 -7.96
C ASP A 77 4.27 11.28 -6.62
N LYS A 78 3.16 10.60 -6.33
CA LYS A 78 2.58 10.53 -4.98
C LYS A 78 3.42 9.68 -4.04
N HIS A 79 4.36 8.88 -4.54
CA HIS A 79 5.38 8.23 -3.71
C HIS A 79 6.46 9.25 -3.28
N PRO A 80 6.92 9.26 -2.01
CA PRO A 80 6.52 8.36 -0.92
C PRO A 80 5.36 8.89 -0.05
N TRP A 81 4.81 10.07 -0.37
CA TRP A 81 3.74 10.73 0.41
C TRP A 81 2.53 9.82 0.65
N SER A 82 2.17 8.97 -0.31
CA SER A 82 1.06 8.01 -0.26
C SER A 82 1.24 6.90 0.78
N LEU A 83 2.47 6.63 1.24
CA LEU A 83 2.74 5.57 2.21
C LEU A 83 1.99 5.85 3.52
N GLY A 84 1.17 4.88 3.92
CA GLY A 84 0.36 4.89 5.13
C GLY A 84 -0.77 5.93 5.14
N ARG A 85 -1.15 6.49 3.99
CA ARG A 85 -2.28 7.42 3.87
C ARG A 85 -3.56 6.71 3.47
N PRO A 86 -4.74 7.31 3.77
CA PRO A 86 -6.02 6.78 3.30
C PRO A 86 -6.09 6.71 1.78
N ALA A 87 -6.59 5.59 1.23
CA ALA A 87 -6.71 5.40 -0.21
C ALA A 87 -7.51 6.52 -0.90
N ARG A 88 -8.57 7.01 -0.26
CA ARG A 88 -9.39 8.13 -0.75
C ARG A 88 -8.63 9.45 -0.93
N GLU A 89 -7.55 9.66 -0.17
CA GLU A 89 -6.67 10.83 -0.33
C GLU A 89 -5.63 10.60 -1.43
N VAL A 90 -5.19 9.35 -1.61
CA VAL A 90 -4.18 8.99 -2.61
C VAL A 90 -4.79 8.92 -4.02
N TRP A 91 -6.02 8.45 -4.12
CA TRP A 91 -6.70 8.16 -5.38
C TRP A 91 -7.91 9.06 -5.63
N THR A 92 -7.84 10.31 -5.19
CA THR A 92 -8.94 11.28 -5.28
C THR A 92 -9.59 11.35 -6.66
N GLU A 93 -8.81 11.18 -7.72
CA GLU A 93 -9.24 11.30 -9.11
C GLU A 93 -10.01 10.07 -9.64
N ILE A 94 -9.79 8.88 -9.04
CA ILE A 94 -10.45 7.62 -9.43
C ILE A 94 -11.29 7.02 -8.29
N TRP A 95 -11.42 7.73 -7.16
CA TRP A 95 -12.05 7.18 -5.96
C TRP A 95 -13.51 6.81 -6.15
N ASP A 96 -14.24 7.58 -6.96
CA ASP A 96 -15.64 7.27 -7.26
C ASP A 96 -15.79 5.94 -8.05
N SER A 97 -14.74 5.51 -8.75
CA SER A 97 -14.67 4.22 -9.44
C SER A 97 -14.23 3.09 -8.50
N ILE A 98 -13.08 3.25 -7.82
CA ILE A 98 -12.46 2.14 -7.05
C ILE A 98 -13.00 2.02 -5.62
N GLY A 99 -13.54 3.11 -5.05
CA GLY A 99 -14.06 3.15 -3.68
C GLY A 99 -15.21 2.17 -3.43
N PRO A 100 -16.23 2.10 -4.32
CA PRO A 100 -17.27 1.07 -4.25
C PRO A 100 -16.74 -0.36 -4.28
N GLU A 101 -15.67 -0.62 -5.02
CA GLU A 101 -15.05 -1.95 -5.14
C GLU A 101 -14.39 -2.39 -3.84
N PHE A 102 -13.62 -1.49 -3.21
CA PHE A 102 -13.11 -1.74 -1.86
C PHE A 102 -14.25 -2.03 -0.88
N ALA A 103 -15.33 -1.24 -0.91
CA ALA A 103 -16.47 -1.46 -0.04
C ALA A 103 -17.12 -2.84 -0.25
N GLN A 104 -17.21 -3.29 -1.51
CA GLN A 104 -17.70 -4.63 -1.83
C GLN A 104 -16.79 -5.72 -1.27
N VAL A 105 -15.48 -5.66 -1.54
CA VAL A 105 -14.50 -6.65 -1.05
C VAL A 105 -14.50 -6.72 0.48
N PHE A 106 -14.56 -5.56 1.17
CA PHE A 106 -14.65 -5.56 2.63
C PHE A 106 -15.96 -6.14 3.17
N ALA A 107 -17.09 -5.95 2.46
CA ALA A 107 -18.39 -6.43 2.88
C ALA A 107 -18.58 -7.94 2.63
N THR A 108 -18.04 -8.47 1.54
CA THR A 108 -18.29 -9.85 1.10
C THR A 108 -17.10 -10.78 1.33
N GLY A 109 -15.88 -10.25 1.35
CA GLY A 109 -14.64 -11.04 1.32
C GLY A 109 -14.35 -11.68 -0.04
N GLU A 110 -15.13 -11.34 -1.07
CA GLU A 110 -14.94 -11.84 -2.43
C GLU A 110 -14.10 -10.85 -3.22
N GLY A 111 -13.01 -11.35 -3.81
CA GLY A 111 -12.12 -10.52 -4.61
C GLY A 111 -12.73 -10.10 -5.94
N ILE A 112 -12.25 -8.98 -6.46
CA ILE A 112 -12.65 -8.43 -7.76
C ILE A 112 -11.46 -8.58 -8.71
N PHE A 113 -11.72 -8.86 -9.99
CA PHE A 113 -10.71 -8.88 -11.04
C PHE A 113 -11.16 -8.02 -12.20
N HIS A 114 -10.25 -7.18 -12.68
CA HIS A 114 -10.42 -6.41 -13.90
C HIS A 114 -9.34 -6.76 -14.90
N ASP A 115 -9.75 -6.84 -16.16
CA ASP A 115 -8.93 -7.06 -17.33
C ASP A 115 -8.84 -5.74 -18.10
N ASP A 116 -7.62 -5.24 -18.32
CA ASP A 116 -7.34 -4.01 -19.08
C ASP A 116 -8.17 -2.78 -18.65
N GLU A 117 -8.32 -2.57 -17.33
CA GLU A 117 -9.14 -1.47 -16.79
C GLU A 117 -8.51 -0.11 -17.07
N ARG A 118 -9.28 0.80 -17.69
CA ARG A 118 -8.88 2.19 -17.90
C ARG A 118 -9.10 3.03 -16.64
N LEU A 119 -8.01 3.55 -16.06
CA LEU A 119 -8.01 4.48 -14.93
C LEU A 119 -7.34 5.80 -15.33
N ASP A 120 -8.06 6.92 -15.16
CA ASP A 120 -7.56 8.27 -15.41
C ASP A 120 -6.84 8.80 -14.15
N MET A 121 -5.55 8.53 -14.05
CA MET A 121 -4.77 8.76 -12.82
C MET A 121 -3.99 10.07 -12.88
N HIS A 122 -3.99 10.84 -11.80
CA HIS A 122 -3.13 12.02 -11.68
C HIS A 122 -1.78 11.59 -11.09
N ARG A 123 -0.77 11.48 -11.94
CA ARG A 123 0.58 11.06 -11.58
C ARG A 123 1.62 11.73 -12.46
N TYR A 124 2.81 11.92 -11.89
CA TYR A 124 3.94 12.60 -12.54
C TYR A 124 3.62 14.03 -13.02
N GLY A 125 2.74 14.73 -12.29
CA GLY A 125 2.33 16.11 -12.58
C GLY A 125 1.31 16.28 -13.72
N TYR A 126 0.73 15.20 -14.25
CA TYR A 126 -0.32 15.24 -15.27
C TYR A 126 -1.36 14.13 -15.06
N THR A 127 -2.48 14.20 -15.78
CA THR A 127 -3.45 13.10 -15.85
C THR A 127 -3.06 12.14 -16.96
N GLU A 128 -2.84 10.89 -16.60
CA GLU A 128 -2.43 9.81 -17.50
C GLU A 128 -3.54 8.77 -17.62
N GLU A 129 -3.90 8.41 -18.85
CA GLU A 129 -4.74 7.24 -19.11
C GLU A 129 -3.91 5.98 -18.88
N CYS A 130 -4.29 5.21 -17.86
CA CYS A 130 -3.58 4.01 -17.47
C CYS A 130 -4.46 2.78 -17.69
N PHE A 131 -3.85 1.66 -18.09
CA PHE A 131 -4.55 0.39 -18.30
C PHE A 131 -3.89 -0.68 -17.44
N PHE A 132 -4.69 -1.42 -16.67
CA PHE A 132 -4.18 -2.45 -15.75
C PHE A 132 -5.04 -3.70 -15.71
N ASP A 133 -4.37 -4.84 -15.66
CA ASP A 133 -4.93 -6.07 -15.09
C ASP A 133 -4.74 -6.01 -13.57
N SER A 134 -5.83 -6.07 -12.82
CA SER A 134 -5.78 -5.87 -11.37
C SER A 134 -6.73 -6.79 -10.60
N THR A 135 -6.39 -7.03 -9.33
CA THR A 135 -7.26 -7.75 -8.41
C THR A 135 -7.16 -7.18 -7.00
N PHE A 136 -8.31 -7.14 -6.31
CA PHE A 136 -8.47 -6.69 -4.93
C PHE A 136 -8.91 -7.82 -4.01
#